data_AF-A0A7J6C236-F1
#
_entry.id   AF-A0A7J6C236-F1
#
_cell.length_a   1.000
_cell.length_b   1.000
_cell.length_c   1.000
_cell.angle_alpha   90.00
_cell.angle_beta   90.00
_cell.angle_gamma   90.00
#
_symmetry.space_group_name_H-M   'P 1'
#
loop_
_entity.id
_entity.type
_entity.pdbx_description
1 polymer ?
#
loop_
_entity_poly.entity_id
_entity_poly.type
_entity_poly.pdbx_seq_one_letter_code
_entity_poly.pdbx_strand_id
1 'polypeptide(L)'
;MGTSPMGSAGGGIANAGKEKKGQAETGGPVLEEAQKCCGCRFPLLVALLQLLLGVAVAAVAFLMVTISSSLLARETPHWAGIIMIVVSLLGFILFCITRVPDERASAQFIVKLLYFFLCTMGLVISAVVIAFQCYHYALTNSYSCKEMGEYCMCTLDPEDPIARTFSYSGVTDCSAIVSTLPMYYLLQMVLNLAQAIVCLVGAFLIWKHRYQVFFAGLQTGSPSVQNWQKV
;
A
#
# COMPACT_ATOMS: atom_id res chain seq x y z
N MET A 1 76.54 -29.10 -30.13
CA MET A 1 77.76 -29.04 -29.27
C MET A 1 77.78 -27.63 -28.71
N GLY A 2 77.24 -27.40 -27.51
CA GLY A 2 77.92 -27.61 -26.21
C GLY A 2 78.71 -26.33 -25.90
N THR A 3 78.64 -25.65 -24.76
CA THR A 3 78.15 -25.92 -23.40
C THR A 3 78.22 -24.59 -22.64
N SER A 4 77.32 -24.37 -21.67
CA SER A 4 77.49 -23.35 -20.62
C SER A 4 78.77 -23.55 -19.81
N PRO A 5 79.12 -22.57 -18.96
CA PRO A 5 79.50 -22.88 -17.59
C PRO A 5 78.50 -22.28 -16.59
N MET A 6 78.42 -22.96 -15.46
CA MET A 6 77.44 -22.82 -14.38
C MET A 6 78.19 -22.68 -13.05
N GLY A 7 77.61 -21.94 -12.11
CA GLY A 7 77.80 -22.10 -10.66
C GLY A 7 78.56 -20.98 -9.94
N SER A 8 78.35 -20.67 -8.64
CA SER A 8 77.24 -20.67 -7.66
C SER A 8 77.86 -20.21 -6.31
N ALA A 9 77.03 -19.86 -5.32
CA ALA A 9 77.29 -19.50 -3.91
C ALA A 9 77.70 -18.04 -3.63
N GLY A 10 77.21 -17.31 -2.61
CA GLY A 10 76.30 -17.61 -1.49
C GLY A 10 76.63 -16.68 -0.29
N GLY A 11 75.63 -15.97 0.27
CA GLY A 11 75.62 -15.27 1.59
C GLY A 11 76.47 -13.99 1.71
N GLY A 12 76.12 -12.90 2.41
CA GLY A 12 74.97 -12.51 3.24
C GLY A 12 75.36 -11.31 4.13
N ILE A 13 74.44 -10.33 4.25
CA ILE A 13 74.23 -9.35 5.35
C ILE A 13 75.17 -8.11 5.44
N ALA A 14 74.63 -6.90 5.16
CA ALA A 14 74.30 -5.89 6.19
C ALA A 14 73.74 -4.54 5.62
N ASN A 15 72.43 -4.34 5.90
CA ASN A 15 71.75 -3.13 6.38
C ASN A 15 71.42 -1.86 5.55
N ALA A 16 70.14 -1.50 5.74
CA ALA A 16 69.48 -0.18 5.80
C ALA A 16 68.95 0.43 4.47
N GLY A 17 67.65 0.64 4.25
CA GLY A 17 66.47 0.36 5.07
C GLY A 17 65.17 0.90 4.42
N LYS A 18 64.04 0.42 4.98
CA LYS A 18 62.64 0.84 4.83
C LYS A 18 61.85 0.37 3.59
N GLU A 19 61.33 -0.84 3.68
CA GLU A 19 59.96 -1.13 3.26
C GLU A 19 58.98 -0.31 4.14
N LYS A 20 58.04 0.41 3.49
CA LYS A 20 56.74 0.75 4.09
C LYS A 20 55.66 0.05 3.28
N LYS A 21 55.20 -1.06 3.82
CA LYS A 21 53.96 -1.73 3.46
C LYS A 21 52.81 -1.00 4.18
N GLY A 22 51.78 -0.63 3.43
CA GLY A 22 50.47 -0.25 3.96
C GLY A 22 50.22 1.24 4.12
N GLN A 23 49.35 1.79 3.26
CA GLN A 23 48.08 2.36 3.74
C GLN A 23 47.11 2.42 2.57
N ALA A 24 45.98 1.72 2.70
CA ALA A 24 44.81 1.97 1.89
C ALA A 24 44.29 3.37 2.29
N GLU A 25 44.41 4.35 1.41
CA GLU A 25 43.65 5.58 1.53
C GLU A 25 42.27 5.35 0.92
N THR A 26 41.36 4.99 1.82
CA THR A 26 39.93 5.33 1.78
C THR A 26 39.75 6.83 1.54
N GLY A 27 39.74 7.25 0.28
CA GLY A 27 39.13 8.50 -0.18
C GLY A 27 37.76 8.15 -0.76
N GLY A 28 36.72 8.16 0.07
CA GLY A 28 35.38 7.75 -0.34
C GLY A 28 34.81 8.62 -1.47
N PRO A 29 33.99 8.06 -2.37
CA PRO A 29 33.18 8.88 -3.24
C PRO A 29 32.08 9.50 -2.39
N VAL A 30 32.30 10.78 -2.07
CA VAL A 30 31.34 11.88 -2.12
C VAL A 30 29.92 11.49 -1.70
N LEU A 31 29.56 12.02 -0.53
CA LEU A 31 28.21 12.19 0.01
C LEU A 31 27.34 13.03 -0.95
N GLU A 32 27.11 12.60 -2.18
CA GLU A 32 26.31 13.31 -3.17
C GLU A 32 25.81 12.38 -4.28
N GLU A 33 24.86 11.50 -3.94
CA GLU A 33 23.71 11.17 -4.80
C GLU A 33 22.47 10.89 -3.91
N ALA A 34 22.36 11.67 -2.82
CA ALA A 34 21.14 11.79 -2.02
C ALA A 34 20.01 12.55 -2.76
N GLN A 35 20.18 12.86 -4.04
CA GLN A 35 19.18 13.53 -4.88
C GLN A 35 19.12 12.93 -6.29
N LYS A 36 18.58 11.72 -6.42
CA LYS A 36 17.83 11.31 -7.63
C LYS A 36 17.13 9.98 -7.38
N CYS A 37 15.87 10.08 -6.95
CA CYS A 37 14.76 9.43 -7.66
C CYS A 37 13.43 9.81 -6.99
N CYS A 38 12.73 10.81 -7.54
CA CYS A 38 11.32 11.02 -7.21
C CYS A 38 10.48 9.76 -7.51
N GLY A 39 10.93 8.91 -8.44
CA GLY A 39 10.28 7.64 -8.79
C GLY A 39 10.37 6.55 -7.70
N CYS A 40 11.41 6.54 -6.86
CA CYS A 40 11.55 5.55 -5.77
C CYS A 40 10.70 5.87 -4.54
N ARG A 41 10.11 7.09 -4.46
CA ARG A 41 9.19 7.49 -3.38
C ARG A 41 7.71 7.30 -3.74
N PHE A 42 7.39 7.02 -5.00
CA PHE A 42 5.99 6.94 -5.45
C PHE A 42 5.21 5.80 -4.78
N PRO A 43 5.76 4.56 -4.63
CA PRO A 43 5.07 3.50 -3.88
C PRO A 43 4.92 3.82 -2.38
N LEU A 44 5.91 4.52 -1.80
CA LEU A 44 5.85 4.95 -0.40
C LEU A 44 4.73 5.98 -0.18
N LEU A 45 4.60 6.96 -1.07
CA LEU A 45 3.53 7.95 -1.02
C LEU A 45 2.16 7.28 -1.11
N VAL A 46 1.99 6.29 -2.00
CA VAL A 46 0.74 5.53 -2.11
C VAL A 46 0.45 4.79 -0.81
N ALA A 47 1.41 4.06 -0.24
CA ALA A 47 1.20 3.33 1.02
C ALA A 47 0.87 4.26 2.20
N LEU A 48 1.52 5.43 2.28
CA LEU A 48 1.23 6.44 3.30
C LEU A 48 -0.18 7.03 3.13
N LEU A 49 -0.59 7.32 1.90
CA LEU A 49 -1.95 7.79 1.62
C LEU A 49 -2.99 6.72 1.96
N GLN A 50 -2.75 5.45 1.63
CA GLN A 50 -3.63 4.34 2.01
C GLN A 50 -3.77 4.24 3.53
N LEU A 51 -2.67 4.42 4.27
CA LEU A 51 -2.69 4.39 5.74
C LEU A 51 -3.49 5.56 6.32
N LEU A 52 -3.22 6.79 5.88
CA LEU A 52 -3.88 8.00 6.38
C LEU A 52 -5.39 7.97 6.11
N LEU A 53 -5.79 7.56 4.90
CA LEU A 53 -7.19 7.42 4.54
C LEU A 53 -7.85 6.26 5.30
N GLY A 54 -7.17 5.13 5.48
CA GLY A 54 -7.67 4.03 6.33
C GLY A 54 -7.93 4.46 7.78
N VAL A 55 -7.02 5.25 8.37
CA VAL A 55 -7.20 5.85 9.71
C VAL A 55 -8.38 6.82 9.73
N ALA A 56 -8.51 7.69 8.72
CA ALA A 56 -9.62 8.63 8.62
C ALA A 56 -10.97 7.90 8.52
N VAL A 57 -11.09 6.89 7.65
CA VAL A 57 -12.30 6.06 7.49
C VAL A 57 -12.66 5.38 8.81
N ALA A 58 -11.68 4.79 9.50
CA ALA A 58 -11.89 4.16 10.80
C ALA A 58 -12.37 5.17 11.85
N ALA A 59 -11.69 6.31 11.97
CA ALA A 59 -12.04 7.36 12.93
C ALA A 59 -13.47 7.87 12.72
N VAL A 60 -13.83 8.18 11.47
CA VAL A 60 -15.19 8.61 11.13
C VAL A 60 -16.21 7.51 11.42
N ALA A 61 -15.89 6.24 11.15
CA ALA A 61 -16.80 5.13 11.45
C ALA A 61 -17.03 4.97 12.96
N PHE A 62 -15.99 5.14 13.79
CA PHE A 62 -16.15 5.14 15.24
C PHE A 62 -16.95 6.35 15.74
N LEU A 63 -16.77 7.54 15.16
CA LEU A 63 -17.61 8.70 15.46
C LEU A 63 -19.08 8.41 15.13
N MET A 64 -19.38 7.74 14.02
CA MET A 64 -20.75 7.34 13.70
C MET A 64 -21.36 6.44 14.76
N VAL A 65 -20.61 5.47 15.30
CA VAL A 65 -21.09 4.59 16.39
C VAL A 65 -21.48 5.38 17.64
N THR A 66 -20.88 6.55 17.88
CA THR A 66 -21.25 7.40 19.02
C THR A 66 -22.59 8.13 18.85
N ILE A 67 -23.13 8.19 17.63
CA ILE A 67 -24.42 8.87 17.36
C ILE A 67 -25.59 8.07 17.91
N SER A 68 -25.58 6.75 17.70
CA SER A 68 -26.60 5.86 18.22
C SER A 68 -26.03 4.47 18.43
N SER A 69 -26.35 3.87 19.58
CA SER A 69 -25.99 2.49 19.90
C SER A 69 -26.74 1.46 19.06
N SER A 70 -27.77 1.89 18.32
CA SER A 70 -28.56 1.02 17.44
C SER A 70 -27.92 0.83 16.05
N LEU A 71 -26.85 1.57 15.74
CA LEU A 71 -26.18 1.46 14.44
C LEU A 71 -25.45 0.13 14.30
N LEU A 72 -25.74 -0.58 13.21
CA LEU A 72 -25.14 -1.88 12.93
C LEU A 72 -23.74 -1.73 12.31
N ALA A 73 -22.93 -2.79 12.39
CA ALA A 73 -21.62 -2.85 11.73
C ALA A 73 -21.68 -2.71 10.20
N ARG A 74 -22.85 -2.92 9.60
CA ARG A 74 -23.10 -2.67 8.17
C ARG A 74 -23.27 -1.18 7.87
N GLU A 75 -23.77 -0.40 8.82
CA GLU A 75 -23.99 1.04 8.69
C GLU A 75 -22.72 1.84 9.00
N THR A 76 -21.82 1.25 9.80
CA THR A 76 -20.57 1.88 10.24
C THR A 76 -19.37 1.08 9.69
N PRO A 77 -18.64 1.59 8.68
CA PRO A 77 -17.58 0.84 8.00
C PRO A 77 -16.26 0.77 8.80
N HIS A 78 -16.33 0.54 10.13
CA HIS A 78 -15.17 0.45 11.00
C HIS A 78 -14.29 -0.75 10.64
N TRP A 79 -14.92 -1.88 10.27
CA TRP A 79 -14.23 -3.08 9.76
C TRP A 79 -13.39 -2.78 8.52
N ALA A 80 -13.90 -1.96 7.60
CA ALA A 80 -13.20 -1.60 6.37
C ALA A 80 -11.97 -0.76 6.68
N GLY A 81 -12.11 0.26 7.54
CA GLY A 81 -10.99 1.09 7.98
C GLY A 81 -9.87 0.26 8.63
N ILE A 82 -10.22 -0.67 9.52
CA ILE A 82 -9.24 -1.57 10.17
C ILE A 82 -8.50 -2.43 9.15
N ILE A 83 -9.21 -3.05 8.21
CA ILE A 83 -8.60 -3.87 7.16
C ILE A 83 -7.65 -3.00 6.30
N MET A 84 -8.06 -1.78 5.95
CA MET A 84 -7.22 -0.87 5.16
C MET A 84 -5.95 -0.44 5.89
N ILE A 85 -6.01 -0.24 7.20
CA ILE A 85 -4.82 0.02 8.02
C ILE A 85 -3.85 -1.16 7.95
N VAL A 86 -4.34 -2.39 8.16
CA VAL A 86 -3.51 -3.61 8.09
C VAL A 86 -2.89 -3.77 6.71
N VAL A 87 -3.69 -3.60 5.65
CA VAL A 87 -3.24 -3.63 4.24
C VAL A 87 -2.11 -2.63 4.00
N SER A 88 -2.25 -1.41 4.53
CA SER A 88 -1.26 -0.34 4.35
C SER A 88 0.03 -0.59 5.14
N LEU A 89 -0.08 -1.10 6.37
CA LEU A 89 1.08 -1.49 7.18
C LEU A 89 1.85 -2.64 6.53
N LEU A 90 1.16 -3.65 6.00
CA LEU A 90 1.78 -4.72 5.23
C LEU A 90 2.49 -4.16 3.99
N GLY A 91 1.85 -3.26 3.24
CA GLY A 91 2.47 -2.57 2.11
C GLY A 91 3.75 -1.81 2.49
N PHE A 92 3.73 -1.13 3.64
CA PHE A 92 4.89 -0.42 4.17
C PHE A 92 6.03 -1.36 4.58
N ILE A 93 5.73 -2.44 5.30
CA ILE A 93 6.73 -3.46 5.70
C ILE A 93 7.35 -4.10 4.46
N LEU A 94 6.51 -4.49 3.49
CA LEU A 94 6.94 -5.05 2.22
C LEU A 94 7.88 -4.10 1.46
N PHE A 95 7.59 -2.81 1.46
CA PHE A 95 8.47 -1.79 0.87
C PHE A 95 9.82 -1.68 1.62
N CYS A 96 9.81 -1.66 2.96
CA CYS A 96 11.03 -1.62 3.77
C CYS A 96 11.94 -2.83 3.54
N ILE A 97 11.38 -4.02 3.36
CA ILE A 97 12.16 -5.24 3.07
C ILE A 97 12.82 -5.16 1.69
N THR A 98 12.13 -4.58 0.69
CA THR A 98 12.67 -4.45 -0.68
C THR A 98 13.72 -3.35 -0.87
N ARG A 99 13.96 -2.50 0.14
CA ARG A 99 15.04 -1.48 0.11
C ARG A 99 16.43 -2.10 0.15
N VAL A 100 16.55 -3.35 0.60
CA VAL A 100 17.82 -4.10 0.56
C VAL A 100 17.90 -4.78 -0.81
N PRO A 101 18.83 -4.40 -1.68
CA PRO A 101 19.04 -5.07 -2.95
C PRO A 101 19.77 -6.39 -2.68
N ASP A 102 19.08 -7.38 -2.12
CA ASP A 102 19.63 -8.71 -1.89
C ASP A 102 18.99 -9.76 -2.83
N GLU A 103 19.82 -10.69 -3.30
CA GLU A 103 19.86 -11.25 -4.67
C GLU A 103 18.87 -12.40 -4.97
N ARG A 104 17.60 -12.31 -4.54
CA ARG A 104 16.56 -13.26 -4.99
C ARG A 104 15.41 -12.56 -5.71
N ALA A 105 15.48 -12.55 -7.04
CA ALA A 105 14.43 -12.07 -7.93
C ALA A 105 13.03 -12.64 -7.59
N SER A 106 12.96 -13.86 -7.02
CA SER A 106 11.71 -14.49 -6.57
C SER A 106 11.06 -13.78 -5.38
N ALA A 107 11.83 -13.32 -4.39
CA ALA A 107 11.30 -12.65 -3.21
C ALA A 107 10.72 -11.27 -3.56
N GLN A 108 11.43 -10.47 -4.34
CA GLN A 108 10.93 -9.17 -4.82
C GLN A 108 9.68 -9.32 -5.70
N PHE A 109 9.60 -10.40 -6.49
CA PHE A 109 8.42 -10.72 -7.27
C PHE A 109 7.21 -11.04 -6.39
N ILE A 110 7.38 -11.93 -5.40
CA ILE A 110 6.32 -12.30 -4.45
C ILE A 110 5.82 -11.05 -3.72
N VAL A 111 6.74 -10.20 -3.23
CA VAL A 111 6.39 -8.97 -2.52
C VAL A 111 5.55 -8.02 -3.39
N LYS A 112 5.98 -7.76 -4.64
CA LYS A 112 5.22 -6.90 -5.58
C LYS A 112 3.85 -7.49 -5.88
N LEU A 113 3.76 -8.80 -6.09
CA LEU A 113 2.51 -9.49 -6.36
C LEU A 113 1.55 -9.42 -5.17
N LEU A 114 2.03 -9.63 -3.94
CA LEU A 114 1.25 -9.48 -2.72
C LEU A 114 0.73 -8.05 -2.58
N TYR A 115 1.56 -7.03 -2.81
CA TYR A 115 1.12 -5.65 -2.72
C TYR A 115 0.07 -5.29 -3.80
N PHE A 116 0.18 -5.85 -5.01
CA PHE A 116 -0.84 -5.71 -6.04
C PHE A 116 -2.19 -6.30 -5.62
N PHE A 117 -2.20 -7.50 -5.03
CA PHE A 117 -3.42 -8.12 -4.51
C PHE A 117 -4.02 -7.30 -3.37
N LEU A 118 -3.18 -6.82 -2.45
CA LEU A 118 -3.58 -5.95 -1.35
C LEU A 118 -4.24 -4.65 -1.84
N CYS A 119 -3.66 -3.99 -2.85
CA CYS A 119 -4.25 -2.81 -3.48
C CYS A 119 -5.60 -3.12 -4.13
N THR A 120 -5.71 -4.26 -4.83
CA THR A 120 -6.95 -4.68 -5.49
C THR A 120 -8.05 -4.98 -4.46
N MET A 121 -7.71 -5.67 -3.37
CA MET A 121 -8.63 -5.90 -2.25
C MET A 121 -9.11 -4.59 -1.64
N GLY A 122 -8.21 -3.62 -1.44
CA GLY A 122 -8.57 -2.30 -0.93
C GLY A 122 -9.54 -1.55 -1.83
N LEU A 123 -9.40 -1.68 -3.16
CA LEU A 123 -10.34 -1.13 -4.13
C LEU A 123 -11.74 -1.78 -3.99
N VAL A 124 -11.80 -3.11 -3.92
CA VAL A 124 -13.06 -3.85 -3.76
C VAL A 124 -13.75 -3.47 -2.45
N ILE A 125 -13.02 -3.45 -1.34
CA ILE A 125 -13.54 -3.04 -0.02
C ILE A 125 -14.10 -1.62 -0.09
N SER A 126 -13.35 -0.69 -0.67
CA SER A 126 -13.80 0.71 -0.82
C SER A 126 -15.09 0.81 -1.64
N ALA A 127 -15.22 0.05 -2.73
CA ALA A 127 -16.43 0.01 -3.55
C ALA A 127 -17.64 -0.56 -2.78
N VAL A 128 -17.43 -1.63 -2.01
CA VAL A 128 -18.48 -2.22 -1.15
C VAL A 128 -18.96 -1.23 -0.09
N VAL A 129 -18.02 -0.52 0.55
CA VAL A 129 -18.36 0.52 1.53
C VAL A 129 -19.17 1.64 0.89
N ILE A 130 -18.74 2.15 -0.28
CA ILE A 130 -19.49 3.17 -1.01
C ILE A 130 -20.91 2.70 -1.30
N ALA A 131 -21.09 1.46 -1.78
CA ALA A 131 -22.41 0.92 -2.08
C ALA A 131 -23.32 0.86 -0.83
N PHE A 132 -22.79 0.42 0.32
CA PHE A 132 -23.54 0.44 1.58
C PHE A 132 -23.86 1.87 2.02
N GLN A 133 -22.93 2.81 1.91
CA GLN A 133 -23.19 4.18 2.33
C GLN A 133 -24.18 4.89 1.40
N CYS A 134 -24.17 4.61 0.10
CA CYS A 134 -25.20 5.11 -0.81
C CYS A 134 -26.58 4.55 -0.44
N TYR A 135 -26.67 3.25 -0.17
CA TYR A 135 -27.92 2.62 0.26
C TYR A 135 -28.45 3.24 1.56
N HIS A 136 -27.60 3.34 2.58
CA HIS A 136 -27.98 3.91 3.87
C HIS A 136 -28.28 5.41 3.80
N TYR A 137 -27.55 6.18 2.98
CA TYR A 137 -27.85 7.59 2.74
C TYR A 137 -29.23 7.79 2.10
N ALA A 138 -29.54 7.03 1.05
CA ALA A 138 -30.84 7.09 0.39
C ALA A 138 -31.97 6.66 1.33
N LEU A 139 -31.73 5.60 2.12
CA LEU A 139 -32.68 5.10 3.10
C LEU A 139 -32.97 6.14 4.20
N THR A 140 -31.93 6.72 4.79
CA THR A 140 -32.08 7.70 5.88
C THR A 140 -32.73 8.99 5.43
N ASN A 141 -32.44 9.47 4.22
CA ASN A 141 -33.12 10.65 3.66
C ASN A 141 -34.60 10.40 3.34
N SER A 142 -35.04 9.14 3.30
CA SER A 142 -36.44 8.79 3.10
C SER A 142 -37.19 8.62 4.42
N TYR A 143 -36.53 8.75 5.58
CA TYR A 143 -37.19 8.58 6.87
C TYR A 143 -38.01 9.81 7.29
N SER A 144 -39.17 9.54 7.88
CA SER A 144 -39.88 10.44 8.76
C SER A 144 -39.69 9.97 10.20
N CYS A 145 -39.03 10.78 11.02
CA CYS A 145 -38.68 10.40 12.40
C CYS A 145 -39.46 11.22 13.43
N LYS A 146 -39.85 10.56 14.53
CA LYS A 146 -40.54 11.17 15.68
C LYS A 146 -39.76 10.92 16.96
N GLU A 147 -39.68 11.96 17.79
CA GLU A 147 -39.06 11.88 19.11
C GLU A 147 -39.96 11.13 20.09
N MET A 148 -39.38 10.16 20.80
CA MET A 148 -40.09 9.33 21.78
C MET A 148 -39.39 9.37 23.15
N GLY A 149 -38.74 10.49 23.48
CA GLY A 149 -37.91 10.65 24.68
C GLY A 149 -36.46 10.25 24.40
N GLU A 150 -35.98 9.14 24.97
CA GLU A 150 -34.57 8.68 24.86
C GLU A 150 -34.25 7.88 23.58
N TYR A 151 -35.25 7.74 22.70
CA TYR A 151 -35.09 7.10 21.41
C TYR A 151 -35.88 7.84 20.33
N CYS A 152 -35.40 7.69 19.09
CA CYS A 152 -36.02 8.24 17.91
C CYS A 152 -36.64 7.09 17.09
N MET A 153 -37.91 7.24 16.71
CA MET A 153 -38.62 6.24 15.91
C MET A 153 -38.78 6.76 14.48
N CYS A 154 -38.12 6.10 13.53
CA CYS A 154 -38.10 6.47 12.13
C CYS A 154 -38.91 5.48 11.28
N THR A 155 -39.78 5.99 10.42
CA THR A 155 -40.56 5.20 9.45
C THR A 155 -40.25 5.66 8.03
N LEU A 156 -40.30 4.75 7.06
CA LEU A 156 -40.02 5.06 5.65
C LEU A 156 -41.18 5.81 4.99
N ASP A 157 -42.41 5.44 5.31
CA ASP A 157 -43.62 6.13 4.89
C ASP A 157 -44.58 6.16 6.10
N PRO A 158 -44.91 7.35 6.64
CA PRO A 158 -45.83 7.45 7.77
C PRO A 158 -47.29 7.17 7.40
N GLU A 159 -47.66 7.19 6.13
CA GLU A 159 -49.03 6.92 5.66
C GLU A 159 -49.28 5.43 5.42
N ASP A 160 -48.24 4.63 5.19
CA ASP A 160 -48.35 3.19 5.04
C ASP A 160 -48.34 2.47 6.42
N PRO A 161 -49.44 1.80 6.82
CA PRO A 161 -49.54 1.14 8.12
C PRO A 161 -48.63 -0.09 8.27
N ILE A 162 -48.05 -0.60 7.18
CA ILE A 162 -47.14 -1.75 7.16
C ILE A 162 -45.68 -1.28 6.93
N ALA A 163 -45.44 0.03 6.88
CA ALA A 163 -44.11 0.58 6.71
C ALA A 163 -43.16 0.11 7.81
N ARG A 164 -41.94 -0.23 7.40
CA ARG A 164 -40.90 -0.67 8.32
C ARG A 164 -40.48 0.49 9.22
N THR A 165 -40.51 0.24 10.52
CA THR A 165 -40.06 1.19 11.54
C THR A 165 -38.69 0.79 12.10
N PHE A 166 -37.88 1.80 12.40
CA PHE A 166 -36.54 1.66 12.96
C PHE A 166 -36.46 2.51 14.22
N SER A 167 -36.00 1.91 15.32
CA SER A 167 -35.78 2.61 16.58
C SER A 167 -34.29 2.87 16.76
N TYR A 168 -33.93 4.13 16.99
CA TYR A 168 -32.57 4.58 17.26
C TYR A 168 -32.49 5.05 18.71
N SER A 169 -31.82 4.28 19.56
CA SER A 169 -31.61 4.63 20.98
C SER A 169 -30.30 5.40 21.20
N GLY A 170 -30.22 6.09 22.35
CA GLY A 170 -29.01 6.82 22.76
C GLY A 170 -28.76 8.10 21.96
N VAL A 171 -29.82 8.68 21.40
CA VAL A 171 -29.80 9.94 20.65
C VAL A 171 -30.37 11.06 21.52
N THR A 172 -29.80 12.27 21.44
CA THR A 172 -30.33 13.45 22.15
C THR A 172 -31.61 13.99 21.53
N ASP A 173 -31.69 13.91 20.20
CA ASP A 173 -32.79 14.37 19.37
C ASP A 173 -32.78 13.60 18.04
N CYS A 174 -33.89 13.63 17.31
CA CYS A 174 -33.98 12.95 16.03
C CYS A 174 -33.12 13.59 14.93
N SER A 175 -32.64 14.84 15.09
CA SER A 175 -31.80 15.53 14.10
C SER A 175 -30.45 14.83 13.92
N ALA A 176 -29.96 14.16 14.96
CA ALA A 176 -28.79 13.29 14.89
C ALA A 176 -28.94 12.19 13.80
N ILE A 177 -30.16 11.68 13.60
CA ILE A 177 -30.45 10.63 12.61
C ILE A 177 -30.79 11.23 11.24
N VAL A 178 -31.64 12.25 11.17
CA VAL A 178 -32.10 12.78 9.86
C VAL A 178 -31.18 13.80 9.22
N SER A 179 -30.23 14.37 9.97
CA SER A 179 -29.32 15.41 9.48
C SER A 179 -27.85 14.99 9.62
N THR A 180 -27.41 14.69 10.84
CA THR A 180 -26.00 14.43 11.12
C THR A 180 -25.50 13.12 10.50
N LEU A 181 -26.26 12.03 10.64
CA LEU A 181 -25.89 10.71 10.11
C LEU A 181 -25.75 10.69 8.57
N PRO A 182 -26.65 11.30 7.77
CA PRO A 182 -26.45 11.47 6.32
C PRO A 182 -25.16 12.19 5.93
N MET A 183 -24.75 13.21 6.69
CA MET A 183 -23.49 13.92 6.44
C MET A 183 -22.28 13.00 6.63
N TYR A 184 -22.32 12.13 7.65
CA TYR A 184 -21.29 11.12 7.84
C TYR A 184 -21.26 10.07 6.72
N TYR A 185 -22.42 9.65 6.19
CA TYR A 185 -22.46 8.77 5.01
C TYR A 185 -21.78 9.42 3.80
N LEU A 186 -22.06 10.70 3.53
CA LEU A 186 -21.40 11.44 2.44
C LEU A 186 -19.89 11.55 2.66
N LEU A 187 -19.46 11.87 3.88
CA LEU A 187 -18.03 11.93 4.21
C LEU A 187 -17.36 10.56 3.98
N GLN A 188 -18.00 9.47 4.42
CA GLN A 188 -17.50 8.12 4.19
C GLN A 188 -17.44 7.76 2.70
N MET A 189 -18.42 8.15 1.90
CA MET A 189 -18.39 7.96 0.45
C MET A 189 -17.17 8.65 -0.18
N VAL A 190 -16.91 9.91 0.18
CA VAL A 190 -15.77 10.68 -0.34
C VAL A 190 -14.44 10.07 0.08
N LEU A 191 -14.29 9.71 1.36
CA LEU A 191 -13.06 9.09 1.87
C LEU A 191 -12.77 7.75 1.20
N ASN A 192 -13.79 6.89 1.03
CA ASN A 192 -13.63 5.61 0.36
C ASN A 192 -13.42 5.76 -1.16
N LEU A 193 -13.97 6.78 -1.80
CA LEU A 193 -13.67 7.08 -3.19
C LEU A 193 -12.19 7.48 -3.36
N ALA A 194 -11.68 8.37 -2.50
CA ALA A 194 -10.27 8.72 -2.49
C ALA A 194 -9.39 7.48 -2.24
N GLN A 195 -9.78 6.62 -1.30
CA GLN A 195 -9.09 5.36 -1.02
C GLN A 195 -9.07 4.43 -2.24
N ALA A 196 -10.20 4.28 -2.93
CA ALA A 196 -10.30 3.46 -4.14
C ALA A 196 -9.36 3.96 -5.25
N ILE A 197 -9.29 5.28 -5.44
CA ILE A 197 -8.37 5.91 -6.41
C ILE A 197 -6.92 5.62 -6.05
N VAL A 198 -6.53 5.80 -4.77
CA VAL A 198 -5.16 5.53 -4.31
C VAL A 198 -4.81 4.04 -4.48
N CYS A 199 -5.73 3.13 -4.15
CA CYS A 199 -5.58 1.69 -4.37
C CYS A 199 -5.42 1.35 -5.87
N LEU A 200 -6.22 1.97 -6.74
CA LEU A 200 -6.12 1.79 -8.19
C LEU A 200 -4.77 2.28 -8.73
N VAL A 201 -4.32 3.46 -8.28
CA VAL A 201 -2.99 3.99 -8.63
C VAL A 201 -1.89 3.05 -8.16
N GLY A 202 -1.96 2.55 -6.93
CA GLY A 202 -1.03 1.55 -6.40
C GLY A 202 -0.94 0.29 -7.27
N ALA A 203 -2.09 -0.31 -7.59
CA ALA A 203 -2.17 -1.48 -8.45
C ALA A 203 -1.61 -1.20 -9.87
N PHE A 204 -1.98 -0.06 -10.45
CA PHE A 204 -1.52 0.35 -11.79
C PHE A 204 0.00 0.52 -11.85
N LEU A 205 0.62 1.11 -10.84
CA LEU A 205 2.08 1.30 -10.81
C LEU A 205 2.84 -0.01 -10.76
N ILE A 206 2.38 -0.94 -9.92
CA ILE A 206 2.98 -2.27 -9.81
C ILE A 206 2.80 -3.04 -11.11
N TRP A 207 1.60 -2.97 -11.71
CA TRP A 207 1.33 -3.55 -13.02
C TRP A 207 2.25 -2.97 -14.11
N LYS A 208 2.28 -1.65 -14.25
CA LYS A 208 3.12 -0.93 -15.22
C LYS A 208 4.60 -1.28 -15.07
N HIS A 209 5.12 -1.30 -13.84
CA HIS A 209 6.52 -1.68 -13.59
C HIS A 209 6.83 -3.10 -14.09
N ARG A 210 5.86 -4.03 -14.05
CA ARG A 210 6.10 -5.42 -14.50
C ARG A 210 6.03 -5.58 -16.01
N TYR A 211 5.06 -4.94 -16.67
CA TYR A 211 4.74 -5.19 -18.08
C TYR A 211 5.36 -4.19 -19.07
N GLN A 212 5.96 -3.07 -18.62
CA GLN A 212 6.69 -2.16 -19.52
C GLN A 212 8.01 -2.72 -20.08
N VAL A 213 8.47 -3.88 -19.63
CA VAL A 213 9.77 -4.46 -20.02
C VAL A 213 9.67 -5.76 -20.81
N PHE A 214 8.48 -6.14 -21.30
CA PHE A 214 8.43 -7.12 -22.40
C PHE A 214 8.91 -6.43 -23.69
N PHE A 215 10.23 -6.28 -23.83
CA PHE A 215 10.83 -6.36 -25.15
C PHE A 215 10.37 -7.70 -25.72
N ALA A 216 9.49 -7.67 -26.72
CA ALA A 216 9.26 -8.82 -27.56
C ALA A 216 10.64 -9.25 -28.05
N GLY A 217 11.15 -10.35 -27.52
CA GLY A 217 12.43 -10.92 -27.89
C GLY A 217 12.36 -11.39 -29.33
N LEU A 218 12.42 -10.47 -30.29
CA LEU A 218 12.99 -10.75 -31.59
C LEU A 218 14.49 -10.83 -31.38
N GLN A 219 14.93 -11.92 -30.77
CA GLN A 219 16.25 -12.44 -31.09
C GLN A 219 16.11 -12.92 -32.53
N THR A 220 16.28 -12.00 -33.49
CA THR A 220 16.46 -12.36 -34.90
C THR A 220 17.65 -13.28 -34.92
N GLY A 221 17.40 -14.58 -35.02
CA GLY A 221 18.44 -15.57 -35.19
C GLY A 221 19.29 -15.13 -36.37
N SER A 222 20.56 -14.81 -36.11
CA SER A 222 21.56 -14.81 -37.16
C SER A 222 21.92 -16.27 -37.41
N PRO A 223 21.64 -16.84 -38.59
CA PRO A 223 22.17 -18.14 -38.97
C PRO A 223 23.61 -17.95 -39.45
N SER A 224 24.54 -17.79 -38.52
CA SER A 224 26.00 -18.01 -38.71
C SER A 224 26.64 -17.67 -37.36
N VAL A 225 27.39 -18.52 -36.68
CA VAL A 225 28.45 -19.44 -37.12
C VAL A 225 28.49 -20.63 -36.15
N GLN A 226 28.54 -21.85 -36.69
CA GLN A 226 28.87 -23.06 -35.96
C GLN A 226 30.24 -22.89 -35.28
N ASN A 227 30.33 -23.12 -33.96
CA ASN A 227 31.46 -23.82 -33.33
C ASN A 227 31.21 -23.98 -31.83
N TRP A 228 30.56 -25.09 -31.47
CA TRP A 228 30.63 -25.64 -30.11
C TRP A 228 31.89 -26.50 -30.02
N GLN A 229 32.97 -26.00 -29.41
CA GLN A 229 34.06 -26.86 -28.95
C GLN A 229 33.68 -27.45 -27.59
N LYS A 230 33.72 -28.79 -27.55
CA LYS A 230 33.71 -29.62 -26.34
C LYS A 230 34.89 -29.27 -25.43
N VAL A 231 34.62 -29.16 -24.12
CA VAL A 231 35.36 -29.86 -23.06
C VAL A 231 34.35 -30.24 -21.98
#